data_AF-A0A1D8GGR9-F1
#
_entry.id   AF-A0A1D8GGR9-F1
#
_cell.length_a   1.000
_cell.length_b   1.000
_cell.length_c   1.000
_cell.angle_alpha   90.00
_cell.angle_beta   90.00
_cell.angle_gamma   90.00
#
_symmetry.space_group_name_H-M   'P 1'
#
loop_
_entity.id
_entity.type
_entity.pdbx_description
1 polymer ?
#
loop_
_entity_poly.entity_id
_entity_poly.type
_entity_poly.pdbx_seq_one_letter_code
_entity_poly.pdbx_strand_id
1 'polypeptide(L)'
;MRQKRIFILIAICIAAVVGILIVNRLGVMLDNRLVHASIDEKTKQEFQLSLVGKDYRIAGIDNESDDREQVLDVYKEGKQVGRLTIEHFPLVPTADYYYFIKYNPFVDDGVPLQIKVSLKSKSQEVTERHILYDYDQLKQQPVLTIPNSTWTEPAVIASGYGLPKQALFIDGEDFSMHLNMVNVYEPLENGVRKERFDLTQPIQYLADKRKQEFIISFPQVAGTEIEQWGIIGKEGMVNWGDEEQENILLVANLDRVRKWTQGGVQYVTPETYYPYDPRAFWVVPAQHVGNKLLLEGNNRFSTNFARLALQAALRTQTEGGYWISSPRSTWLYGDYGIDAGFYDTRFNTDAGLFLLHGYREFGEEAYLQGALRYGDFLIEYAGTHHHKTKNDGYLVYDYTHGGDMDRKTETLTSLNHLITEMNFLYELYKDTDEKRYLDTAEKMRQAVKDTASYWKKDDGDLWYAYLPDGSYGLQDYPLLTLKDLRYSQRMIQEIYRVKDMDFQYLIDIKESYLKAKGLPLYD
;
A
#
# COMPACT_ATOMS: atom_id res chain seq x y z
N MET A 1 41.99 38.27 45.15
CA MET A 1 40.61 37.74 45.34
C MET A 1 39.74 37.74 44.08
N ARG A 2 39.89 38.69 43.14
CA ARG A 2 39.06 38.76 41.91
C ARG A 2 39.30 37.63 40.89
N GLN A 3 40.55 37.20 40.69
CA GLN A 3 40.87 36.11 39.74
C GLN A 3 40.34 34.73 40.14
N LYS A 4 40.32 34.39 41.45
CA LYS A 4 39.76 33.11 41.92
C LYS A 4 38.25 33.00 41.70
N ARG A 5 37.51 34.12 41.75
CA ARG A 5 36.05 34.13 41.51
C ARG A 5 35.71 33.92 40.02
N ILE A 6 36.54 34.43 39.11
CA ILE A 6 36.35 34.25 37.66
C ILE A 6 36.59 32.78 37.26
N PHE A 7 37.61 32.12 37.80
CA PHE A 7 37.86 30.70 37.55
C PHE A 7 36.73 29.80 38.05
N ILE A 8 36.13 30.10 39.20
CA ILE A 8 34.99 29.34 39.73
C ILE A 8 33.74 29.55 38.86
N LEU A 9 33.48 30.77 38.39
CA LEU A 9 32.36 31.04 37.48
C LEU A 9 32.52 30.34 36.13
N ILE A 10 33.72 30.33 35.55
CA ILE A 10 34.00 29.63 34.29
C ILE A 10 33.86 28.11 34.46
N ALA A 11 34.32 27.54 35.58
CA ALA A 11 34.16 26.11 35.87
C ALA A 11 32.68 25.72 36.06
N ILE A 12 31.87 26.57 36.69
CA ILE A 12 30.42 26.36 36.84
C ILE A 12 29.70 26.47 35.49
N CYS A 13 30.06 27.44 34.64
CA CYS A 13 29.49 27.56 33.30
C CYS A 13 29.88 26.38 32.39
N ILE A 14 31.13 25.89 32.47
CA ILE A 14 31.56 24.70 31.72
C ILE A 14 30.84 23.46 32.24
N ALA A 15 30.68 23.30 33.56
CA ALA A 15 29.92 22.18 34.13
C ALA A 15 28.43 22.24 33.77
N ALA A 16 27.84 23.44 33.67
CA ALA A 16 26.46 23.62 33.24
C ALA A 16 26.29 23.35 31.74
N VAL A 17 27.22 23.80 30.89
CA VAL A 17 27.20 23.53 29.43
C VAL A 17 27.47 22.05 29.15
N VAL A 18 28.40 21.42 29.86
CA VAL A 18 28.64 19.96 29.80
C VAL A 18 27.46 19.19 30.37
N GLY A 19 26.83 19.67 31.45
CA GLY A 19 25.61 19.08 32.01
C GLY A 19 24.43 19.16 31.03
N ILE A 20 24.23 20.29 30.35
CA ILE A 20 23.20 20.47 29.33
C ILE A 20 23.52 19.64 28.07
N LEU A 21 24.78 19.53 27.67
CA LEU A 21 25.19 18.65 26.55
C LEU A 21 25.09 17.15 26.88
N ILE A 22 25.30 16.76 28.14
CA ILE A 22 25.12 15.39 28.60
C ILE A 22 23.63 15.06 28.74
N VAL A 23 22.80 15.99 29.21
CA VAL A 23 21.34 15.83 29.28
C VAL A 23 20.72 15.82 27.88
N ASN A 24 21.19 16.63 26.93
CA ASN A 24 20.73 16.59 25.54
C ASN A 24 21.29 15.41 24.72
N ARG A 25 22.32 14.69 25.22
CA ARG A 25 22.77 13.41 24.62
C ARG A 25 22.18 12.18 25.31
N LEU A 26 21.63 12.32 26.51
CA LEU A 26 20.86 11.29 27.19
C LEU A 26 19.40 11.54 26.84
N GLY A 27 18.96 11.05 25.68
CA GLY A 27 17.55 11.07 25.30
C GLY A 27 16.67 10.64 26.48
N VAL A 28 15.55 11.33 26.68
CA VAL A 28 14.64 11.08 27.81
C VAL A 28 14.32 9.58 27.83
N MET A 29 14.76 8.88 28.88
CA MET A 29 14.39 7.47 29.06
C MET A 29 12.89 7.42 29.32
N LEU A 30 12.16 6.87 28.36
CA LEU A 30 10.71 6.77 28.43
C LEU A 30 10.30 5.61 29.36
N ASP A 31 9.11 5.72 29.95
CA ASP A 31 8.43 4.57 30.56
C ASP A 31 8.32 3.45 29.51
N ASN A 32 8.22 2.19 29.93
CA ASN A 32 8.04 1.05 29.02
C ASN A 32 6.70 1.13 28.25
N ARG A 33 5.89 2.17 28.45
CA ARG A 33 4.67 2.48 27.71
C ARG A 33 5.01 3.26 26.44
N LEU A 34 4.69 2.67 25.29
CA LEU A 34 4.93 3.24 23.97
C LEU A 34 3.73 4.02 23.47
N VAL A 35 2.53 3.43 23.62
CA VAL A 35 1.26 4.01 23.16
C VAL A 35 0.18 3.69 24.19
N HIS A 36 -0.74 4.63 24.41
CA HIS A 36 -1.95 4.42 25.19
C HIS A 36 -3.11 5.16 24.54
N ALA A 37 -4.20 4.45 24.24
CA ALA A 37 -5.38 5.03 23.58
C ALA A 37 -6.68 4.41 24.10
N SER A 38 -7.77 5.16 23.97
CA SER A 38 -9.13 4.68 24.23
C SER A 38 -9.77 4.22 22.92
N ILE A 39 -10.24 2.97 22.87
CA ILE A 39 -10.97 2.40 21.72
C ILE A 39 -12.47 2.72 21.82
N ASP A 40 -12.97 2.92 23.04
CA ASP A 40 -14.33 3.37 23.27
C ASP A 40 -14.41 4.24 24.51
N GLU A 41 -14.67 5.53 24.31
CA GLU A 41 -14.83 6.50 25.40
C GLU A 41 -16.02 6.16 26.31
N LYS A 42 -17.07 5.52 25.78
CA LYS A 42 -18.28 5.18 26.55
C LYS A 42 -18.04 3.99 27.48
N THR A 43 -17.36 2.95 27.00
CA THR A 43 -17.07 1.74 27.81
C THR A 43 -15.71 1.81 28.53
N LYS A 44 -14.89 2.83 28.24
CA LYS A 44 -13.51 2.97 28.72
C LYS A 44 -12.66 1.74 28.38
N GLN A 45 -12.83 1.23 27.17
CA GLN A 45 -11.99 0.19 26.60
C GLN A 45 -10.66 0.83 26.19
N GLU A 46 -9.57 0.31 26.76
CA GLU A 46 -8.23 0.90 26.63
C GLU A 46 -7.31 -0.08 25.91
N PHE A 47 -6.52 0.47 24.99
CA PHE A 47 -5.43 -0.18 24.29
C PHE A 47 -4.09 0.41 24.72
N GLN A 48 -3.08 -0.44 24.78
CA GLN A 48 -1.73 -0.04 25.11
C GLN A 48 -0.69 -0.86 24.36
N LEU A 49 0.33 -0.18 23.82
CA LEU A 49 1.60 -0.80 23.41
C LEU A 49 2.64 -0.60 24.50
N SER A 50 3.37 -1.66 24.83
CA SER A 50 4.43 -1.59 25.84
C SER A 50 5.61 -2.49 25.52
N LEU A 51 6.81 -2.05 25.87
CA LEU A 51 8.02 -2.83 25.81
C LEU A 51 8.02 -3.91 26.90
N VAL A 52 8.39 -5.14 26.54
CA VAL A 52 8.52 -6.28 27.45
C VAL A 52 10.00 -6.58 27.69
N GLY A 53 10.33 -6.91 28.94
CA GLY A 53 11.70 -7.21 29.36
C GLY A 53 12.36 -6.02 30.05
N LYS A 54 13.15 -6.31 31.10
CA LYS A 54 13.85 -5.28 31.89
C LYS A 54 15.19 -4.87 31.28
N ASP A 55 15.68 -5.67 30.34
CA ASP A 55 17.01 -5.52 29.76
C ASP A 55 17.02 -4.55 28.59
N TYR A 56 15.85 -4.31 27.99
CA TYR A 56 15.66 -3.31 26.94
C TYR A 56 15.28 -1.96 27.54
N ARG A 57 15.79 -0.90 26.92
CA ARG A 57 15.43 0.50 27.17
C ARG A 57 15.24 1.22 25.85
N ILE A 58 14.44 2.26 25.86
CA ILE A 58 14.18 3.11 24.70
C ILE A 58 14.50 4.56 25.05
N ALA A 59 15.01 5.29 24.07
CA ALA A 59 15.20 6.74 24.17
C ALA A 59 14.57 7.39 22.95
N GLY A 60 13.73 8.41 23.20
CA GLY A 60 13.19 9.24 22.12
C GLY A 60 14.31 9.94 21.38
N ILE A 61 14.22 9.97 20.06
CA ILE A 61 14.99 10.88 19.22
C ILE A 61 14.19 12.17 19.18
N ASP A 62 14.77 13.30 19.61
CA ASP A 62 14.13 14.62 19.53
C ASP A 62 13.65 14.85 18.09
N ASN A 63 12.35 14.70 17.86
CA ASN A 63 11.69 15.06 16.61
C ASN A 63 10.73 16.20 16.92
N GLU A 64 11.13 17.41 16.54
CA GLU A 64 10.22 18.54 16.35
C GLU A 64 9.34 18.29 15.11
N SER A 65 8.43 17.30 15.09
CA SER A 65 7.24 17.27 14.20
C SER A 65 6.49 15.94 14.24
N ASP A 66 5.18 16.05 14.49
CA ASP A 66 4.10 15.04 14.37
C ASP A 66 3.95 14.02 15.52
N ASP A 67 2.88 14.18 16.33
CA ASP A 67 2.49 13.27 17.41
C ASP A 67 2.10 11.85 16.90
N ARG A 68 1.95 11.67 15.58
CA ARG A 68 1.50 10.41 14.97
C ARG A 68 2.59 9.38 14.77
N GLU A 69 3.85 9.79 14.65
CA GLU A 69 4.99 8.90 14.44
C GLU A 69 6.12 9.16 15.45
N GLN A 70 6.58 8.10 16.11
CA GLN A 70 7.67 8.16 17.07
C GLN A 70 8.84 7.32 16.59
N VAL A 71 10.04 7.89 16.61
CA VAL A 71 11.29 7.17 16.33
C VAL A 71 12.11 7.06 17.61
N LEU A 72 12.44 5.83 17.98
CA LEU A 72 13.04 5.48 19.26
C LEU A 72 14.31 4.65 19.01
N ASP A 73 15.40 5.03 19.65
CA ASP A 73 16.59 4.17 19.70
C ASP A 73 16.40 3.09 20.78
N VAL A 74 16.68 1.85 20.43
CA VAL A 74 16.54 0.68 21.32
C VAL A 74 17.90 0.30 21.87
N TYR A 75 17.98 0.17 23.19
CA TYR A 75 19.20 -0.17 23.93
C TYR A 75 19.03 -1.46 24.71
N LYS A 76 20.10 -2.24 24.81
CA LYS A 76 20.22 -3.39 25.69
C LYS A 76 21.58 -3.35 26.39
N GLU A 77 21.58 -3.47 27.72
CA GLU A 77 22.79 -3.35 28.55
C GLU A 77 23.63 -2.08 28.25
N GLY A 78 22.95 -0.97 27.89
CA GLY A 78 23.58 0.31 27.57
C GLY A 78 24.17 0.43 26.16
N LYS A 79 24.06 -0.59 25.31
CA LYS A 79 24.45 -0.54 23.90
C LYS A 79 23.21 -0.38 23.03
N GLN A 80 23.28 0.48 22.01
CA GLN A 80 22.23 0.58 21.01
C GLN A 80 22.21 -0.71 20.17
N VAL A 81 21.04 -1.34 20.10
CA VAL A 81 20.84 -2.63 19.42
C VAL A 81 19.90 -2.53 18.23
N GLY A 82 19.19 -1.41 18.08
CA GLY A 82 18.34 -1.17 16.93
C GLY A 82 17.59 0.15 17.01
N ARG A 83 16.66 0.33 16.08
CA ARG A 83 15.75 1.47 16.00
C ARG A 83 14.32 1.01 15.80
N LEU A 84 13.40 1.63 16.53
CA LEU A 84 11.98 1.35 16.51
C LEU A 84 11.24 2.59 16.00
N THR A 85 10.39 2.42 14.99
CA THR A 85 9.43 3.43 14.54
C THR A 85 8.03 2.94 14.88
N ILE A 86 7.21 3.81 15.46
CA ILE A 86 5.81 3.51 15.80
C ILE A 86 4.93 4.61 15.22
N GLU A 87 4.02 4.23 14.33
CA GLU A 87 2.94 5.09 13.87
C GLU A 87 1.62 4.62 14.45
N HIS A 88 0.77 5.52 14.94
CA HIS A 88 -0.52 5.14 15.47
C HIS A 88 -1.53 6.30 15.46
N PHE A 89 -2.80 6.01 15.19
CA PHE A 89 -3.87 7.00 15.19
C PHE A 89 -5.26 6.37 15.19
N PRO A 90 -6.29 7.08 15.67
CA PRO A 90 -7.67 6.66 15.47
C PRO A 90 -8.08 6.84 14.00
N LEU A 91 -8.85 5.89 13.49
CA LEU A 91 -9.44 5.87 12.16
C LEU A 91 -10.85 6.46 12.23
N VAL A 92 -11.08 7.52 11.47
CA VAL A 92 -12.40 8.16 11.31
C VAL A 92 -13.04 7.60 10.02
N PRO A 93 -14.35 7.28 9.98
CA PRO A 93 -15.36 7.50 11.04
C PRO A 93 -15.58 6.30 11.98
N THR A 94 -14.87 5.19 11.79
CA THR A 94 -15.14 3.94 12.53
C THR A 94 -14.78 4.01 14.02
N ALA A 95 -13.92 4.95 14.40
CA ALA A 95 -13.29 5.07 15.71
C ALA A 95 -12.39 3.87 16.08
N ASP A 96 -12.05 3.03 15.11
CA ASP A 96 -11.06 1.98 15.28
C ASP A 96 -9.66 2.58 15.40
N TYR A 97 -8.71 1.82 15.93
CA TYR A 97 -7.37 2.30 16.23
C TYR A 97 -6.35 1.53 15.40
N TYR A 98 -5.58 2.25 14.59
CA TYR A 98 -4.48 1.70 13.84
C TYR A 98 -3.16 1.89 14.58
N TYR A 99 -2.30 0.89 14.49
CA TYR A 99 -0.90 1.02 14.83
C TYR A 99 -0.02 0.25 13.85
N PHE A 100 1.19 0.77 13.64
CA PHE A 100 2.24 0.19 12.83
C PHE A 100 3.56 0.30 13.58
N ILE A 101 4.33 -0.77 13.55
CA ILE A 101 5.61 -0.85 14.22
C ILE A 101 6.65 -1.35 13.22
N LYS A 102 7.72 -0.59 13.04
CA LYS A 102 8.91 -1.00 12.28
C LYS A 102 10.10 -1.09 13.21
N TYR A 103 10.82 -2.20 13.18
CA TYR A 103 12.05 -2.42 13.93
C TYR A 103 13.22 -2.73 12.99
N ASN A 104 14.31 -2.01 13.17
CA ASN A 104 15.57 -2.15 12.45
C ASN A 104 16.68 -2.55 13.44
N PRO A 105 16.93 -3.85 13.63
CA PRO A 105 18.05 -4.33 14.44
C PRO A 105 19.41 -4.00 13.81
N PHE A 106 20.36 -3.56 14.64
CA PHE A 106 21.74 -3.24 14.26
C PHE A 106 22.76 -4.31 14.66
N VAL A 107 22.37 -5.23 15.53
CA VAL A 107 23.24 -6.30 16.04
C VAL A 107 22.50 -7.63 16.04
N ASP A 108 23.26 -8.71 15.90
CA ASP A 108 22.80 -10.07 16.15
C ASP A 108 23.01 -10.41 17.62
N ASP A 109 21.93 -10.74 18.34
CA ASP A 109 22.05 -11.18 19.75
C ASP A 109 21.17 -12.37 20.13
N GLY A 110 20.32 -12.84 19.21
CA GLY A 110 19.44 -14.01 19.39
C GLY A 110 18.29 -13.83 20.38
N VAL A 111 18.21 -12.70 21.09
CA VAL A 111 17.12 -12.40 22.04
C VAL A 111 16.17 -11.41 21.36
N PRO A 112 14.91 -11.78 21.13
CA PRO A 112 13.98 -10.90 20.43
C PRO A 112 13.62 -9.68 21.27
N LEU A 113 13.43 -8.54 20.59
CA LEU A 113 12.73 -7.41 21.17
C LEU A 113 11.26 -7.76 21.28
N GLN A 114 10.67 -7.66 22.47
CA GLN A 114 9.27 -8.01 22.68
C GLN A 114 8.41 -6.77 22.92
N ILE A 115 7.32 -6.66 22.17
CA ILE A 115 6.30 -5.62 22.34
C ILE A 115 4.99 -6.29 22.67
N LYS A 116 4.31 -5.76 23.68
CA LYS A 116 3.01 -6.23 24.13
C LYS A 116 1.91 -5.27 23.73
N VAL A 117 0.96 -5.79 22.98
CA VAL A 117 -0.37 -5.21 22.78
C VAL A 117 -1.24 -5.64 23.95
N SER A 118 -1.83 -4.69 24.67
CA SER A 118 -2.70 -4.92 25.81
C SER A 118 -4.06 -4.29 25.56
N LEU A 119 -5.12 -5.08 25.68
CA LEU A 119 -6.49 -4.66 25.53
C LEU A 119 -7.28 -4.95 26.81
N LYS A 120 -7.97 -3.96 27.35
CA LYS A 120 -8.90 -4.16 28.46
C LYS A 120 -10.24 -4.67 27.93
N SER A 121 -10.52 -5.94 28.15
CA SER A 121 -11.71 -6.61 27.60
C SER A 121 -12.23 -7.64 28.60
N LYS A 122 -13.55 -7.84 28.63
CA LYS A 122 -14.20 -8.84 29.49
C LYS A 122 -14.52 -10.15 28.77
N SER A 123 -14.16 -10.25 27.48
CA SER A 123 -14.38 -11.43 26.66
C SER A 123 -13.84 -12.68 27.34
N GLN A 124 -14.69 -13.69 27.51
CA GLN A 124 -14.28 -14.98 28.07
C GLN A 124 -13.79 -15.92 26.97
N GLU A 125 -14.42 -15.81 25.80
CA GLU A 125 -14.03 -16.51 24.59
C GLU A 125 -13.51 -15.50 23.58
N VAL A 126 -12.37 -15.83 22.97
CA VAL A 126 -11.77 -15.07 21.88
C VAL A 126 -11.49 -16.05 20.77
N THR A 127 -11.96 -15.75 19.57
CA THR A 127 -11.76 -16.59 18.38
C THR A 127 -10.82 -15.92 17.40
N GLU A 128 -10.20 -16.72 16.54
CA GLU A 128 -9.41 -16.24 15.42
C GLU A 128 -9.85 -16.89 14.11
N ARG A 129 -9.67 -16.15 13.03
CA ARG A 129 -9.72 -16.62 11.64
C ARG A 129 -8.46 -16.17 10.92
N HIS A 130 -7.97 -17.01 10.03
CA HIS A 130 -6.86 -16.69 9.14
C HIS A 130 -7.01 -17.40 7.79
N ILE A 131 -6.12 -17.05 6.86
CA ILE A 131 -6.07 -17.66 5.55
C ILE A 131 -5.23 -18.94 5.61
N LEU A 132 -5.77 -20.04 5.11
CA LEU A 132 -5.05 -21.25 4.76
C LEU A 132 -4.65 -21.23 3.30
N TYR A 133 -3.58 -21.95 2.98
CA TYR A 133 -3.14 -22.19 1.62
C TYR A 133 -3.07 -23.68 1.35
N ASP A 134 -3.44 -24.10 0.15
CA ASP A 134 -3.26 -25.48 -0.28
C ASP A 134 -1.78 -25.88 -0.20
N TYR A 135 -1.53 -27.15 0.10
CA TYR A 135 -0.17 -27.66 0.29
C TYR A 135 0.25 -28.53 -0.90
N ASP A 136 1.32 -28.12 -1.58
CA ASP A 136 1.96 -28.92 -2.62
C ASP A 136 2.75 -30.05 -1.96
N GLN A 137 2.18 -31.25 -1.98
CA GLN A 137 2.78 -32.46 -1.41
C GLN A 137 4.10 -32.86 -2.08
N LEU A 138 4.30 -32.52 -3.36
CA LEU A 138 5.53 -32.86 -4.08
C LEU A 138 6.66 -31.90 -3.72
N LYS A 139 6.35 -30.61 -3.59
CA LYS A 139 7.33 -29.57 -3.23
C LYS A 139 7.48 -29.37 -1.72
N GLN A 140 6.63 -30.01 -0.91
CA GLN A 140 6.60 -29.88 0.55
C GLN A 140 6.49 -28.43 1.02
N GLN A 141 5.62 -27.65 0.36
CA GLN A 141 5.43 -26.23 0.67
C GLN A 141 4.01 -25.76 0.33
N PRO A 142 3.50 -24.68 0.96
CA PRO A 142 2.22 -24.08 0.61
C PRO A 142 2.24 -23.44 -0.80
N VAL A 143 1.10 -23.47 -1.48
CA VAL A 143 0.85 -22.81 -2.76
C VAL A 143 0.30 -21.41 -2.49
N LEU A 144 1.20 -20.44 -2.35
CA LEU A 144 0.87 -19.06 -1.95
C LEU A 144 0.26 -18.26 -3.11
N THR A 145 -1.02 -18.51 -3.39
CA THR A 145 -1.80 -17.80 -4.41
C THR A 145 -3.25 -17.64 -3.94
N ILE A 146 -3.95 -16.62 -4.46
CA ILE A 146 -5.36 -16.37 -4.09
C ILE A 146 -6.27 -17.57 -4.43
N PRO A 147 -6.19 -18.20 -5.62
CA PRO A 147 -7.08 -19.32 -5.95
C PRO A 147 -6.86 -20.58 -5.09
N ASN A 148 -5.69 -20.70 -4.45
CA ASN A 148 -5.35 -21.81 -3.57
C ASN A 148 -5.41 -21.38 -2.09
N SER A 149 -6.28 -20.43 -1.77
CA SER A 149 -6.43 -19.89 -0.41
C SER A 149 -7.89 -19.93 0.05
N THR A 150 -8.11 -20.19 1.33
CA THR A 150 -9.43 -20.25 1.95
C THR A 150 -9.39 -19.71 3.38
N TRP A 151 -10.53 -19.23 3.89
CA TRP A 151 -10.65 -18.91 5.32
C TRP A 151 -10.67 -20.18 6.17
N THR A 152 -10.11 -20.11 7.39
CA THR A 152 -10.42 -21.08 8.43
C THR A 152 -11.83 -20.87 8.97
N GLU A 153 -12.40 -21.95 9.53
CA GLU A 153 -13.46 -21.83 10.53
C GLU A 153 -12.96 -21.04 11.75
N PRO A 154 -13.86 -20.37 12.49
CA PRO A 154 -13.46 -19.61 13.67
C PRO A 154 -12.96 -20.57 14.75
N ALA A 155 -11.75 -20.33 15.25
CA ALA A 155 -11.12 -21.19 16.25
C ALA A 155 -10.92 -20.45 17.56
N VAL A 156 -11.29 -21.06 18.69
CA VAL A 156 -11.07 -20.49 20.03
C VAL A 156 -9.58 -20.46 20.34
N ILE A 157 -9.09 -19.30 20.78
CA ILE A 157 -7.69 -19.11 21.14
C ILE A 157 -7.45 -19.54 22.60
N ALA A 158 -6.53 -20.47 22.80
CA ALA A 158 -6.08 -20.85 24.14
C ALA A 158 -4.99 -19.90 24.67
N SER A 159 -5.18 -19.37 25.88
CA SER A 159 -4.16 -18.58 26.59
C SER A 159 -2.89 -19.41 26.83
N GLY A 160 -1.73 -18.80 26.60
CA GLY A 160 -0.41 -19.43 26.77
C GLY A 160 0.15 -20.11 25.52
N TYR A 161 -0.58 -20.12 24.41
CA TYR A 161 -0.14 -20.71 23.15
C TYR A 161 0.28 -19.65 22.12
N GLY A 162 1.17 -20.06 21.21
CA GLY A 162 1.56 -19.26 20.05
C GLY A 162 0.49 -19.35 18.95
N LEU A 163 0.10 -18.20 18.43
CA LEU A 163 -0.84 -18.07 17.31
C LEU A 163 -0.17 -18.48 15.98
N PRO A 164 -0.97 -18.83 14.95
CA PRO A 164 -0.44 -19.05 13.60
C PRO A 164 0.40 -17.86 13.13
N LYS A 165 1.45 -18.12 12.32
CA LYS A 165 2.33 -17.07 11.74
C LYS A 165 1.66 -16.39 10.54
N GLN A 166 0.38 -16.06 10.65
CA GLN A 166 -0.47 -15.52 9.59
C GLN A 166 -1.04 -14.17 10.03
N ALA A 167 -1.63 -13.43 9.09
CA ALA A 167 -2.53 -12.34 9.43
C ALA A 167 -3.82 -12.91 10.04
N LEU A 168 -4.20 -12.38 11.20
CA LEU A 168 -5.30 -12.90 12.01
C LEU A 168 -6.40 -11.86 12.11
N PHE A 169 -7.64 -12.32 11.98
CA PHE A 169 -8.81 -11.60 12.46
C PHE A 169 -9.23 -12.24 13.77
N ILE A 170 -9.27 -11.44 14.83
CA ILE A 170 -9.49 -11.87 16.20
C ILE A 170 -10.75 -11.19 16.73
N ASP A 171 -11.71 -11.98 17.19
CA ASP A 171 -13.01 -11.51 17.65
C ASP A 171 -13.27 -11.97 19.08
N GLY A 172 -13.64 -11.01 19.93
CA GLY A 172 -14.17 -11.24 21.27
C GLY A 172 -15.61 -10.74 21.39
N GLU A 173 -16.19 -10.89 22.58
CA GLU A 173 -17.53 -10.39 22.92
C GLU A 173 -17.64 -8.86 22.85
N ASP A 174 -16.55 -8.14 23.13
CA ASP A 174 -16.52 -6.68 23.27
C ASP A 174 -15.41 -6.01 22.45
N PHE A 175 -14.76 -6.74 21.53
CA PHE A 175 -13.75 -6.19 20.64
C PHE A 175 -13.57 -7.02 19.37
N SER A 176 -13.02 -6.39 18.34
CA SER A 176 -12.48 -7.05 17.15
C SER A 176 -11.10 -6.48 16.85
N MET A 177 -10.22 -7.30 16.28
CA MET A 177 -8.87 -6.88 15.92
C MET A 177 -8.42 -7.58 14.65
N HIS A 178 -7.84 -6.83 13.72
CA HIS A 178 -6.92 -7.39 12.75
C HIS A 178 -5.49 -7.28 13.30
N LEU A 179 -4.79 -8.41 13.36
CA LEU A 179 -3.42 -8.50 13.83
C LEU A 179 -2.57 -9.19 12.78
N ASN A 180 -1.72 -8.44 12.10
CA ASN A 180 -0.85 -9.06 11.10
C ASN A 180 0.29 -9.85 11.76
N MET A 181 0.85 -10.81 11.02
CA MET A 181 2.06 -11.52 11.40
C MET A 181 3.26 -10.56 11.55
N VAL A 182 4.30 -11.03 12.23
CA VAL A 182 5.62 -10.36 12.22
C VAL A 182 6.27 -10.59 10.86
N ASN A 183 6.26 -9.56 10.01
CA ASN A 183 6.95 -9.62 8.72
C ASN A 183 8.41 -9.29 8.95
N VAL A 184 9.31 -10.18 8.52
CA VAL A 184 10.75 -9.97 8.57
C VAL A 184 11.25 -9.93 7.14
N TYR A 185 12.02 -8.91 6.81
CA TYR A 185 12.56 -8.71 5.48
C TYR A 185 14.07 -8.58 5.51
N GLU A 186 14.69 -9.10 4.47
CA GLU A 186 16.04 -8.75 4.04
C GLU A 186 15.90 -7.72 2.91
N PRO A 187 16.32 -6.46 3.12
CA PRO A 187 16.30 -5.44 2.07
C PRO A 187 17.17 -5.85 0.89
N LEU A 188 16.63 -5.68 -0.31
CA LEU A 188 17.37 -5.77 -1.57
C LEU A 188 17.48 -4.36 -2.19
N GLU A 189 18.04 -4.29 -3.39
CA GLU A 189 18.11 -3.05 -4.17
C GLU A 189 16.72 -2.56 -4.62
N ASN A 190 16.63 -1.28 -4.99
CA ASN A 190 15.49 -0.70 -5.70
C ASN A 190 14.13 -0.87 -4.99
N GLY A 191 14.12 -0.76 -3.66
CA GLY A 191 12.89 -0.83 -2.85
C GLY A 191 12.26 -2.22 -2.79
N VAL A 192 12.96 -3.26 -3.25
CA VAL A 192 12.52 -4.65 -3.16
C VAL A 192 13.00 -5.26 -1.84
N ARG A 193 12.17 -6.12 -1.23
CA ARG A 193 12.44 -6.70 0.09
C ARG A 193 12.12 -8.19 0.10
N LYS A 194 13.09 -9.03 0.44
CA LYS A 194 12.92 -10.49 0.51
C LYS A 194 12.34 -10.91 1.84
N GLU A 195 11.23 -11.65 1.82
CA GLU A 195 10.62 -12.24 3.02
C GLU A 195 11.56 -13.28 3.66
N ARG A 196 11.75 -13.15 4.98
CA ARG A 196 12.46 -14.09 5.85
C ARG A 196 11.49 -14.76 6.82
N PHE A 197 10.54 -15.52 6.26
CA PHE A 197 9.50 -16.22 7.01
C PHE A 197 10.06 -17.23 8.02
N ASP A 198 11.28 -17.73 7.78
CA ASP A 198 12.04 -18.56 8.72
C ASP A 198 12.31 -17.86 10.07
N LEU A 199 12.44 -16.53 10.06
CA LEU A 199 12.69 -15.71 11.25
C LEU A 199 11.41 -15.24 11.94
N THR A 200 10.27 -15.23 11.24
CA THR A 200 8.96 -14.84 11.80
C THR A 200 8.62 -15.71 13.02
N GLN A 201 8.32 -15.08 14.14
CA GLN A 201 7.93 -15.76 15.38
C GLN A 201 6.40 -15.74 15.55
N PRO A 202 5.79 -16.78 16.13
CA PRO A 202 4.39 -16.76 16.55
C PRO A 202 4.14 -15.62 17.54
N ILE A 203 3.00 -14.94 17.39
CA ILE A 203 2.51 -14.01 18.42
C ILE A 203 1.97 -14.85 19.58
N GLN A 204 2.36 -14.54 20.82
CA GLN A 204 1.85 -15.26 21.98
C GLN A 204 0.60 -14.57 22.51
N TYR A 205 -0.44 -15.35 22.80
CA TYR A 205 -1.67 -14.85 23.40
C TYR A 205 -1.74 -15.18 24.89
N LEU A 206 -2.01 -14.18 25.72
CA LEU A 206 -2.21 -14.32 27.16
C LEU A 206 -3.52 -13.61 27.55
N ALA A 207 -4.47 -14.40 28.07
CA ALA A 207 -5.74 -13.91 28.58
C ALA A 207 -5.76 -13.88 30.12
N ASP A 208 -6.36 -12.82 30.67
CA ASP A 208 -6.85 -12.71 32.04
C ASP A 208 -8.33 -12.24 31.98
N LYS A 209 -9.09 -12.41 33.06
CA LYS A 209 -10.54 -12.13 33.18
C LYS A 209 -10.98 -10.72 32.74
N ARG A 210 -10.04 -9.77 32.61
CA ARG A 210 -10.32 -8.38 32.24
C ARG A 210 -9.33 -7.82 31.22
N LYS A 211 -8.46 -8.66 30.66
CA LYS A 211 -7.35 -8.21 29.83
C LYS A 211 -6.93 -9.28 28.83
N GLN A 212 -6.82 -8.86 27.57
CA GLN A 212 -6.23 -9.66 26.51
C GLN A 212 -4.86 -9.08 26.17
N GLU A 213 -3.84 -9.92 26.13
CA GLU A 213 -2.47 -9.51 25.83
C GLU A 213 -1.91 -10.34 24.67
N PHE A 214 -1.26 -9.65 23.72
CA PHE A 214 -0.58 -10.25 22.59
C PHE A 214 0.89 -9.83 22.64
N ILE A 215 1.79 -10.80 22.78
CA ILE A 215 3.25 -10.56 22.84
C ILE A 215 3.82 -10.83 21.45
N ILE A 216 4.26 -9.74 20.83
CA ILE A 216 4.90 -9.72 19.52
C ILE A 216 6.41 -9.80 19.75
N SER A 217 7.07 -10.76 19.10
CA SER A 217 8.52 -10.97 19.22
C SER A 217 9.21 -10.60 17.91
N PHE A 218 10.03 -9.54 17.93
CA PHE A 218 10.85 -9.13 16.79
C PHE A 218 12.24 -9.76 16.89
N PRO A 219 12.66 -10.57 15.89
CA PRO A 219 13.96 -11.21 15.93
C PRO A 219 15.09 -10.18 15.89
N GLN A 220 16.17 -10.44 16.62
CA GLN A 220 17.33 -9.55 16.71
C GLN A 220 18.42 -10.01 15.73
N VAL A 221 18.20 -9.71 14.44
CA VAL A 221 19.07 -10.11 13.32
C VAL A 221 19.47 -8.87 12.51
N ALA A 222 20.74 -8.48 12.56
CA ALA A 222 21.26 -7.25 11.97
C ALA A 222 20.95 -7.13 10.47
N GLY A 223 20.59 -5.93 10.04
CA GLY A 223 20.33 -5.64 8.63
C GLY A 223 18.94 -6.06 8.13
N THR A 224 18.11 -6.68 8.96
CA THR A 224 16.71 -6.94 8.63
C THR A 224 15.82 -5.72 8.84
N GLU A 225 14.68 -5.69 8.16
CA GLU A 225 13.56 -4.81 8.46
C GLU A 225 12.40 -5.65 8.98
N ILE A 226 11.87 -5.30 10.15
CA ILE A 226 10.79 -6.04 10.78
C ILE A 226 9.58 -5.14 10.89
N GLU A 227 8.43 -5.57 10.38
CA GLU A 227 7.19 -4.79 10.36
C GLU A 227 6.05 -5.61 10.97
N GLN A 228 5.24 -4.97 11.82
CA GLN A 228 3.99 -5.52 12.31
C GLN A 228 2.97 -4.39 12.49
N TRP A 229 1.70 -4.68 12.19
CA TRP A 229 0.64 -3.69 12.29
C TRP A 229 -0.67 -4.36 12.68
N GLY A 230 -1.61 -3.54 13.16
CA GLY A 230 -2.95 -4.00 13.45
C GLY A 230 -3.97 -2.88 13.48
N ILE A 231 -5.23 -3.28 13.42
CA ILE A 231 -6.39 -2.41 13.60
C ILE A 231 -7.20 -3.02 14.74
N ILE A 232 -7.54 -2.23 15.75
CA ILE A 232 -8.25 -2.68 16.93
C ILE A 232 -9.48 -1.82 17.12
N GLY A 233 -10.61 -2.44 17.40
CA GLY A 233 -11.87 -1.74 17.53
C GLY A 233 -12.85 -2.49 18.42
N LYS A 234 -14.08 -1.96 18.47
CA LYS A 234 -15.22 -2.71 18.99
C LYS A 234 -15.48 -3.97 18.18
N GLU A 235 -16.24 -4.89 18.75
CA GLU A 235 -16.76 -6.09 18.10
C GLU A 235 -17.42 -5.78 16.74
N GLY A 236 -17.42 -6.76 15.83
CA GLY A 236 -18.06 -6.66 14.51
C GLY A 236 -17.26 -5.82 13.51
N MET A 237 -15.92 -5.97 13.47
CA MET A 237 -15.10 -5.29 12.46
C MET A 237 -15.29 -5.88 11.06
N VAL A 238 -15.54 -7.19 10.97
CA VAL A 238 -15.81 -7.93 9.73
C VAL A 238 -17.19 -8.57 9.81
N ASN A 239 -17.93 -8.55 8.69
CA ASN A 239 -19.24 -9.17 8.56
C ASN A 239 -19.09 -10.66 8.19
N TRP A 240 -18.62 -11.49 9.13
CA TRP A 240 -18.51 -12.93 8.89
C TRP A 240 -19.88 -13.56 8.57
N GLY A 241 -19.91 -14.46 7.59
CA GLY A 241 -21.14 -15.06 7.02
C GLY A 241 -21.67 -14.37 5.76
N ASP A 242 -21.09 -13.23 5.36
CA ASP A 242 -21.31 -12.61 4.05
C ASP A 242 -20.23 -13.12 3.07
N GLU A 243 -20.58 -14.11 2.25
CA GLU A 243 -19.65 -14.78 1.32
C GLU A 243 -18.96 -13.80 0.34
N GLU A 244 -19.67 -12.75 -0.08
CA GLU A 244 -19.10 -11.75 -1.00
C GLU A 244 -18.00 -10.94 -0.31
N GLN A 245 -18.24 -10.51 0.93
CA GLN A 245 -17.28 -9.74 1.71
C GLN A 245 -16.10 -10.59 2.17
N GLU A 246 -16.33 -11.84 2.54
CA GLU A 246 -15.27 -12.79 2.83
C GLU A 246 -14.38 -13.03 1.59
N ASN A 247 -14.99 -13.14 0.40
CA ASN A 247 -14.24 -13.26 -0.85
C ASN A 247 -13.46 -11.99 -1.19
N ILE A 248 -14.01 -10.79 -0.97
CA ILE A 248 -13.27 -9.53 -1.17
C ILE A 248 -12.03 -9.47 -0.27
N LEU A 249 -12.15 -9.85 1.01
CA LEU A 249 -11.01 -9.92 1.94
C LEU A 249 -10.00 -11.01 1.57
N LEU A 250 -10.49 -12.17 1.10
CA LEU A 250 -9.64 -13.25 0.61
C LEU A 250 -8.87 -12.84 -0.64
N VAL A 251 -9.52 -12.11 -1.57
CA VAL A 251 -8.88 -11.53 -2.74
C VAL A 251 -7.88 -10.46 -2.33
N ALA A 252 -8.15 -9.62 -1.32
CA ALA A 252 -7.18 -8.65 -0.81
C ALA A 252 -5.89 -9.34 -0.33
N ASN A 253 -6.04 -10.46 0.39
CA ASN A 253 -4.97 -11.34 0.87
C ASN A 253 -3.80 -10.58 1.52
N LEU A 254 -4.08 -9.80 2.57
CA LEU A 254 -3.12 -8.99 3.32
C LEU A 254 -2.25 -9.83 4.29
N ASP A 255 -1.81 -10.99 3.82
CA ASP A 255 -1.11 -12.04 4.59
C ASP A 255 0.22 -12.44 3.92
N ARG A 256 0.25 -13.57 3.20
CA ARG A 256 1.47 -14.10 2.55
C ARG A 256 1.51 -13.80 1.06
N VAL A 257 0.37 -13.57 0.39
CA VAL A 257 0.35 -13.27 -1.06
C VAL A 257 0.55 -11.79 -1.31
N ARG A 258 -0.09 -10.93 -0.52
CA ARG A 258 0.16 -9.49 -0.47
C ARG A 258 0.44 -9.06 0.95
N LYS A 259 1.27 -8.03 1.10
CA LYS A 259 1.64 -7.49 2.41
C LYS A 259 1.32 -6.02 2.47
N TRP A 260 1.20 -5.48 3.67
CA TRP A 260 0.99 -4.05 3.90
C TRP A 260 2.21 -3.45 4.59
N THR A 261 2.60 -2.25 4.16
CA THR A 261 3.56 -1.36 4.83
C THR A 261 3.02 0.07 4.77
N GLN A 262 3.62 1.01 5.50
CA GLN A 262 3.28 2.44 5.47
C GLN A 262 3.29 3.06 4.05
N GLY A 263 4.08 2.48 3.14
CA GLY A 263 4.14 2.90 1.73
C GLY A 263 3.03 2.34 0.84
N GLY A 264 2.25 1.35 1.29
CA GLY A 264 1.18 0.76 0.49
C GLY A 264 1.19 -0.77 0.46
N VAL A 265 0.35 -1.31 -0.42
CA VAL A 265 0.26 -2.76 -0.63
C VAL A 265 1.44 -3.27 -1.45
N GLN A 266 2.06 -4.32 -0.94
CA GLN A 266 3.18 -4.99 -1.55
C GLN A 266 2.75 -6.25 -2.28
N TYR A 267 3.34 -6.47 -3.44
CA TYR A 267 3.12 -7.62 -4.29
C TYR A 267 4.43 -8.38 -4.45
N VAL A 268 4.33 -9.68 -4.72
CA VAL A 268 5.50 -10.46 -5.11
C VAL A 268 6.11 -9.82 -6.36
N THR A 269 7.42 -9.60 -6.34
CA THR A 269 8.15 -9.01 -7.45
C THR A 269 8.07 -9.95 -8.66
N PRO A 270 7.64 -9.49 -9.85
CA PRO A 270 7.60 -10.32 -11.05
C PRO A 270 9.00 -10.85 -11.42
N GLU A 271 9.09 -12.03 -12.03
CA GLU A 271 10.38 -12.60 -12.48
C GLU A 271 11.09 -11.72 -13.51
N THR A 272 10.32 -10.90 -14.23
CA THR A 272 10.80 -9.92 -15.20
C THR A 272 11.29 -8.62 -14.55
N TYR A 273 11.36 -8.54 -13.23
CA TYR A 273 11.79 -7.35 -12.50
C TYR A 273 13.10 -7.65 -11.76
N TYR A 274 13.87 -6.60 -11.45
CA TYR A 274 15.13 -6.71 -10.71
C TYR A 274 15.18 -5.74 -9.52
N PRO A 275 15.65 -6.21 -8.35
CA PRO A 275 16.03 -7.60 -8.04
C PRO A 275 14.80 -8.52 -7.93
N TYR A 276 14.99 -9.80 -8.26
CA TYR A 276 13.95 -10.84 -8.16
C TYR A 276 14.34 -11.93 -7.15
N ASP A 277 13.37 -12.33 -6.35
CA ASP A 277 13.35 -13.56 -5.57
C ASP A 277 11.88 -14.03 -5.52
N PRO A 278 11.58 -15.34 -5.53
CA PRO A 278 10.20 -15.83 -5.48
C PRO A 278 9.38 -15.32 -4.29
N ARG A 279 10.07 -14.88 -3.22
CA ARG A 279 9.48 -14.29 -2.01
C ARG A 279 9.97 -12.86 -1.76
N ALA A 280 10.40 -12.16 -2.81
CA ALA A 280 10.62 -10.72 -2.77
C ALA A 280 9.33 -9.95 -3.02
N PHE A 281 9.22 -8.80 -2.36
CA PHE A 281 8.07 -7.92 -2.39
C PHE A 281 8.48 -6.50 -2.76
N TRP A 282 7.58 -5.79 -3.43
CA TRP A 282 7.71 -4.37 -3.73
C TRP A 282 6.35 -3.68 -3.61
N VAL A 283 6.34 -2.40 -3.28
CA VAL A 283 5.11 -1.59 -3.19
C VAL A 283 4.64 -1.24 -4.59
N VAL A 284 3.40 -1.61 -4.93
CA VAL A 284 2.79 -1.25 -6.22
C VAL A 284 2.04 0.06 -6.07
N PRO A 285 2.38 1.12 -6.84
CA PRO A 285 1.76 2.43 -6.68
C PRO A 285 0.23 2.47 -6.90
N ALA A 286 -0.32 1.55 -7.70
CA ALA A 286 -1.72 1.56 -8.14
C ALA A 286 -2.78 1.34 -7.05
N GLN A 287 -2.40 0.88 -5.85
CA GLN A 287 -3.30 0.64 -4.71
C GLN A 287 -4.58 -0.18 -5.01
N HIS A 288 -4.53 -1.14 -5.95
CA HIS A 288 -5.72 -1.89 -6.38
C HIS A 288 -6.53 -2.52 -5.24
N VAL A 289 -5.87 -3.07 -4.22
CA VAL A 289 -6.54 -3.67 -3.06
C VAL A 289 -7.27 -2.63 -2.23
N GLY A 290 -6.66 -1.45 -2.02
CA GLY A 290 -7.31 -0.33 -1.33
C GLY A 290 -8.55 0.13 -2.08
N ASN A 291 -8.44 0.29 -3.41
CA ASN A 291 -9.57 0.70 -4.25
C ASN A 291 -10.69 -0.35 -4.28
N LYS A 292 -10.35 -1.65 -4.33
CA LYS A 292 -11.34 -2.73 -4.27
C LYS A 292 -12.11 -2.71 -2.94
N LEU A 293 -11.40 -2.59 -1.82
CA LEU A 293 -12.02 -2.52 -0.49
C LEU A 293 -12.85 -1.26 -0.30
N LEU A 294 -12.46 -0.14 -0.93
CA LEU A 294 -13.24 1.10 -0.93
C LEU A 294 -14.56 0.95 -1.69
N LEU A 295 -14.52 0.38 -2.89
CA LEU A 295 -15.68 0.34 -3.80
C LEU A 295 -16.64 -0.82 -3.52
N GLU A 296 -16.12 -1.95 -3.04
CA GLU A 296 -16.91 -3.19 -2.89
C GLU A 296 -17.05 -3.63 -1.41
N GLY A 297 -16.21 -3.10 -0.52
CA GLY A 297 -16.25 -3.45 0.90
C GLY A 297 -17.39 -2.76 1.65
N ASN A 298 -18.11 -3.51 2.49
CA ASN A 298 -19.24 -2.99 3.27
C ASN A 298 -19.05 -3.11 4.80
N ASN A 299 -17.83 -3.41 5.25
CA ASN A 299 -17.50 -3.63 6.66
C ASN A 299 -16.42 -2.64 7.15
N ARG A 300 -16.29 -2.52 8.48
CA ARG A 300 -15.36 -1.58 9.12
C ARG A 300 -13.92 -1.83 8.72
N PHE A 301 -13.48 -3.10 8.61
CA PHE A 301 -12.12 -3.40 8.17
C PHE A 301 -11.83 -2.84 6.77
N SER A 302 -12.74 -3.06 5.81
CA SER A 302 -12.60 -2.55 4.44
C SER A 302 -12.51 -1.03 4.41
N THR A 303 -13.40 -0.33 5.13
CA THR A 303 -13.35 1.14 5.27
C THR A 303 -12.03 1.61 5.88
N ASN A 304 -11.59 0.97 6.95
CA ASN A 304 -10.35 1.30 7.64
C ASN A 304 -9.13 1.12 6.72
N PHE A 305 -9.03 -0.03 6.07
CA PHE A 305 -7.91 -0.36 5.21
C PHE A 305 -7.87 0.53 3.96
N ALA A 306 -9.02 0.83 3.35
CA ALA A 306 -9.11 1.77 2.24
C ALA A 306 -8.51 3.13 2.62
N ARG A 307 -8.79 3.63 3.82
CA ARG A 307 -8.22 4.89 4.32
C ARG A 307 -6.71 4.80 4.56
N LEU A 308 -6.21 3.70 5.11
CA LEU A 308 -4.77 3.48 5.24
C LEU A 308 -4.09 3.51 3.86
N ALA A 309 -4.67 2.83 2.87
CA ALA A 309 -4.18 2.83 1.50
C ALA A 309 -4.24 4.22 0.83
N LEU A 310 -5.29 5.01 1.07
CA LEU A 310 -5.38 6.40 0.58
C LEU A 310 -4.29 7.28 1.19
N GLN A 311 -4.03 7.13 2.49
CA GLN A 311 -2.94 7.85 3.16
C GLN A 311 -1.57 7.44 2.62
N ALA A 312 -1.35 6.15 2.34
CA ALA A 312 -0.14 5.68 1.69
C ALA A 312 0.02 6.25 0.27
N ALA A 313 -1.06 6.33 -0.51
CA ALA A 313 -1.05 6.97 -1.82
C ALA A 313 -0.63 8.45 -1.72
N LEU A 314 -1.18 9.21 -0.78
CA LEU A 314 -0.76 10.60 -0.56
C LEU A 314 0.70 10.71 -0.10
N ARG A 315 1.11 9.86 0.85
CA ARG A 315 2.48 9.86 1.42
C ARG A 315 3.55 9.57 0.38
N THR A 316 3.23 8.72 -0.59
CA THR A 316 4.18 8.26 -1.62
C THR A 316 4.09 9.03 -2.93
N GLN A 317 3.15 9.97 -3.05
CA GLN A 317 3.10 10.87 -4.18
C GLN A 317 4.29 11.83 -4.13
N THR A 318 5.01 11.95 -5.24
CA THR A 318 6.10 12.91 -5.36
C THR A 318 5.57 14.35 -5.34
N GLU A 319 6.46 15.31 -5.11
CA GLU A 319 6.13 16.75 -5.22
C GLU A 319 5.57 17.11 -6.61
N GLY A 320 5.99 16.38 -7.65
CA GLY A 320 5.49 16.54 -9.02
C GLY A 320 4.12 15.92 -9.29
N GLY A 321 3.47 15.29 -8.31
CA GLY A 321 2.11 14.77 -8.44
C GLY A 321 1.98 13.34 -8.99
N TYR A 322 3.09 12.64 -9.23
CA TYR A 322 3.10 11.25 -9.71
C TYR A 322 3.77 10.31 -8.69
N TRP A 323 3.71 9.01 -8.97
CA TRP A 323 4.28 7.91 -8.20
C TRP A 323 5.31 7.13 -9.02
N ILE A 324 6.39 6.73 -8.36
CA ILE A 324 7.50 5.99 -8.97
C ILE A 324 7.39 4.50 -8.64
N SER A 325 7.60 3.66 -9.65
CA SER A 325 7.79 2.23 -9.47
C SER A 325 9.26 1.92 -9.20
N SER A 326 9.57 1.54 -7.96
CA SER A 326 10.94 1.37 -7.49
C SER A 326 11.79 0.32 -8.24
N PRO A 327 11.35 -0.94 -8.44
CA PRO A 327 12.18 -1.95 -9.08
C PRO A 327 12.47 -1.64 -10.54
N ARG A 328 13.49 -2.29 -11.12
CA ARG A 328 13.75 -2.23 -12.56
C ARG A 328 12.91 -3.28 -13.28
N SER A 329 12.15 -2.89 -14.30
CA SER A 329 11.62 -3.84 -15.27
C SER A 329 12.71 -4.24 -16.28
N THR A 330 12.93 -5.54 -16.48
CA THR A 330 13.94 -6.05 -17.42
C THR A 330 13.63 -5.67 -18.86
N TRP A 331 12.35 -5.65 -19.26
CA TRP A 331 11.96 -5.32 -20.62
C TRP A 331 11.97 -3.81 -20.87
N LEU A 332 11.55 -2.97 -19.90
CA LEU A 332 11.69 -1.51 -20.04
C LEU A 332 13.14 -1.09 -20.16
N TYR A 333 14.02 -1.74 -19.40
CA TYR A 333 15.46 -1.53 -19.51
C TYR A 333 16.02 -1.99 -20.86
N GLY A 334 15.62 -3.18 -21.32
CA GLY A 334 16.09 -3.74 -22.58
C GLY A 334 15.62 -2.96 -23.81
N ASP A 335 14.35 -2.59 -23.85
CA ASP A 335 13.71 -2.00 -25.03
C ASP A 335 13.89 -0.47 -25.08
N TYR A 336 13.90 0.19 -23.92
CA TYR A 336 13.90 1.66 -23.83
C TYR A 336 15.05 2.25 -23.01
N GLY A 337 15.86 1.42 -22.35
CA GLY A 337 16.92 1.89 -21.46
C GLY A 337 16.42 2.53 -20.16
N ILE A 338 15.16 2.30 -19.80
CA ILE A 338 14.55 2.81 -18.57
C ILE A 338 14.99 1.91 -17.40
N ASP A 339 15.75 2.48 -16.46
CA ASP A 339 16.27 1.78 -15.28
C ASP A 339 15.21 1.68 -14.16
N ALA A 340 15.60 1.21 -12.98
CA ALA A 340 14.82 1.28 -11.75
C ALA A 340 14.28 2.69 -11.49
N GLY A 341 13.14 2.78 -10.80
CA GLY A 341 12.49 4.05 -10.53
C GLY A 341 11.79 4.62 -11.77
N PHE A 342 10.98 3.80 -12.45
CA PHE A 342 10.25 4.22 -13.65
C PHE A 342 8.87 4.79 -13.32
N TYR A 343 8.37 5.63 -14.22
CA TYR A 343 6.97 6.05 -14.23
C TYR A 343 6.17 5.13 -15.16
N ASP A 344 4.98 4.75 -14.71
CA ASP A 344 4.01 3.92 -15.44
C ASP A 344 2.66 4.64 -15.37
N THR A 345 2.14 5.06 -16.53
CA THR A 345 0.89 5.83 -16.59
C THR A 345 -0.30 5.07 -16.02
N ARG A 346 -0.38 3.74 -16.17
CA ARG A 346 -1.51 2.95 -15.66
C ARG A 346 -1.49 2.88 -14.15
N PHE A 347 -0.35 2.54 -13.55
CA PHE A 347 -0.27 2.50 -12.09
C PHE A 347 -0.57 3.86 -11.46
N ASN A 348 -0.08 4.93 -12.08
CA ASN A 348 -0.32 6.28 -11.62
C ASN A 348 -1.78 6.70 -11.79
N THR A 349 -2.40 6.35 -12.91
CA THR A 349 -3.81 6.68 -13.16
C THR A 349 -4.75 5.91 -12.24
N ASP A 350 -4.47 4.63 -11.98
CA ASP A 350 -5.25 3.86 -11.01
C ASP A 350 -5.10 4.43 -9.58
N ALA A 351 -3.92 4.95 -9.21
CA ALA A 351 -3.72 5.65 -7.94
C ALA A 351 -4.49 6.99 -7.88
N GLY A 352 -4.47 7.77 -8.96
CA GLY A 352 -5.25 9.01 -9.09
C GLY A 352 -6.76 8.79 -9.01
N LEU A 353 -7.26 7.75 -9.70
CA LEU A 353 -8.66 7.32 -9.61
C LEU A 353 -9.02 6.87 -8.19
N PHE A 354 -8.13 6.11 -7.53
CA PHE A 354 -8.36 5.68 -6.15
C PHE A 354 -8.49 6.88 -5.19
N LEU A 355 -7.63 7.89 -5.32
CA LEU A 355 -7.76 9.13 -4.55
C LEU A 355 -9.09 9.85 -4.84
N LEU A 356 -9.50 9.93 -6.10
CA LEU A 356 -10.77 10.55 -6.48
C LEU A 356 -11.98 9.80 -5.90
N HIS A 357 -11.96 8.47 -5.92
CA HIS A 357 -12.97 7.65 -5.25
C HIS A 357 -12.97 7.88 -3.74
N GLY A 358 -11.79 7.97 -3.13
CA GLY A 358 -11.65 8.28 -1.70
C GLY A 358 -12.22 9.66 -1.33
N TYR A 359 -12.03 10.67 -2.19
CA TYR A 359 -12.67 11.97 -2.02
C TYR A 359 -14.20 11.88 -2.10
N ARG A 360 -14.73 11.18 -3.10
CA ARG A 360 -16.19 11.01 -3.28
C ARG A 360 -16.83 10.27 -2.10
N GLU A 361 -16.13 9.30 -1.51
CA GLU A 361 -16.62 8.53 -0.36
C GLU A 361 -16.49 9.31 0.96
N PHE A 362 -15.32 9.91 1.24
CA PHE A 362 -15.01 10.47 2.56
C PHE A 362 -15.10 12.00 2.64
N GLY A 363 -15.15 12.70 1.52
CA GLY A 363 -15.19 14.17 1.45
C GLY A 363 -13.91 14.86 1.92
N GLU A 364 -12.77 14.16 1.97
CA GLU A 364 -11.50 14.73 2.43
C GLU A 364 -10.74 15.41 1.30
N GLU A 365 -10.58 16.73 1.44
CA GLU A 365 -9.95 17.58 0.42
C GLU A 365 -8.53 17.12 0.04
N ALA A 366 -7.78 16.54 0.98
CA ALA A 366 -6.44 16.03 0.71
C ALA A 366 -6.43 14.96 -0.41
N TYR A 367 -7.48 14.13 -0.51
CA TYR A 367 -7.59 13.13 -1.57
C TYR A 367 -7.87 13.78 -2.92
N LEU A 368 -8.78 14.75 -2.97
CA LEU A 368 -9.04 15.52 -4.21
C LEU A 368 -7.77 16.23 -4.67
N GLN A 369 -7.07 16.94 -3.78
CA GLN A 369 -5.84 17.63 -4.11
C GLN A 369 -4.74 16.68 -4.60
N GLY A 370 -4.66 15.46 -4.06
CA GLY A 370 -3.77 14.43 -4.58
C GLY A 370 -4.13 13.98 -5.99
N ALA A 371 -5.41 13.76 -6.27
CA ALA A 371 -5.88 13.44 -7.62
C ALA A 371 -5.64 14.59 -8.62
N LEU A 372 -5.89 15.84 -8.21
CA LEU A 372 -5.65 17.02 -9.05
C LEU A 372 -4.17 17.21 -9.40
N ARG A 373 -3.26 17.04 -8.43
CA ARG A 373 -1.81 17.08 -8.71
C ARG A 373 -1.40 16.07 -9.78
N TYR A 374 -1.98 14.86 -9.73
CA TYR A 374 -1.72 13.87 -10.77
C TYR A 374 -2.35 14.27 -12.13
N GLY A 375 -3.57 14.81 -12.13
CA GLY A 375 -4.21 15.32 -13.34
C GLY A 375 -3.41 16.44 -14.01
N ASP A 376 -2.87 17.37 -13.21
CA ASP A 376 -2.01 18.47 -13.67
C ASP A 376 -0.75 17.92 -14.34
N PHE A 377 -0.08 16.98 -13.66
CA PHE A 377 1.08 16.29 -14.21
C PHE A 377 0.74 15.55 -15.50
N LEU A 378 -0.37 14.80 -15.55
CA LEU A 378 -0.76 14.00 -16.71
C LEU A 378 -1.04 14.88 -17.93
N ILE A 379 -1.64 16.07 -17.76
CA ILE A 379 -1.83 17.03 -18.86
C ILE A 379 -0.47 17.46 -19.45
N GLU A 380 0.48 17.83 -18.60
CA GLU A 380 1.81 18.27 -19.03
C GLU A 380 2.58 17.14 -19.72
N TYR A 381 2.56 15.96 -19.10
CA TYR A 381 3.17 14.75 -19.62
C TYR A 381 2.59 14.38 -20.99
N ALA A 382 1.26 14.27 -21.09
CA ALA A 382 0.57 13.99 -22.36
C ALA A 382 0.86 15.06 -23.43
N GLY A 383 1.04 16.32 -23.05
CA GLY A 383 1.38 17.40 -23.97
C GLY A 383 2.80 17.32 -24.55
N THR A 384 3.70 16.56 -23.92
CA THR A 384 5.13 16.51 -24.28
C THR A 384 5.64 15.11 -24.66
N HIS A 385 4.95 14.05 -24.25
CA HIS A 385 5.29 12.64 -24.42
C HIS A 385 4.17 11.89 -25.16
N HIS A 386 4.06 12.15 -26.46
CA HIS A 386 3.05 11.50 -27.31
C HIS A 386 3.49 11.39 -28.76
N HIS A 387 2.91 10.42 -29.47
CA HIS A 387 2.81 10.47 -30.93
C HIS A 387 1.54 11.20 -31.35
N LYS A 388 1.65 12.04 -32.38
CA LYS A 388 0.50 12.76 -32.95
C LYS A 388 -0.19 11.94 -34.03
N THR A 389 -1.51 11.81 -33.94
CA THR A 389 -2.32 11.21 -35.00
C THR A 389 -2.71 12.23 -36.06
N LYS A 390 -3.33 11.76 -37.17
CA LYS A 390 -3.69 12.58 -38.34
C LYS A 390 -4.54 13.82 -38.01
N ASN A 391 -5.39 13.76 -36.99
CA ASN A 391 -6.23 14.86 -36.54
C ASN A 391 -5.75 15.47 -35.21
N ASP A 392 -4.43 15.46 -34.98
CA ASP A 392 -3.77 16.03 -33.80
C ASP A 392 -4.30 15.44 -32.48
N GLY A 393 -4.57 14.13 -32.45
CA GLY A 393 -4.80 13.34 -31.24
C GLY A 393 -3.49 12.85 -30.63
N TYR A 394 -3.50 12.50 -29.34
CA TYR A 394 -2.32 12.08 -28.59
C TYR A 394 -2.36 10.58 -28.26
N LEU A 395 -1.40 9.83 -28.81
CA LEU A 395 -1.02 8.50 -28.31
C LEU A 395 0.09 8.70 -27.27
N VAL A 396 -0.29 8.71 -26.00
CA VAL A 396 0.60 9.06 -24.87
C VAL A 396 1.54 7.92 -24.54
N TYR A 397 2.81 8.22 -24.24
CA TYR A 397 3.81 7.19 -23.91
C TYR A 397 3.53 6.59 -22.53
N ASP A 398 3.42 5.27 -22.44
CA ASP A 398 3.07 4.59 -21.19
C ASP A 398 4.12 4.74 -20.08
N TYR A 399 5.39 4.97 -20.45
CA TYR A 399 6.52 4.94 -19.51
C TYR A 399 7.52 6.07 -19.73
N THR A 400 8.16 6.48 -18.63
CA THR A 400 9.38 7.31 -18.70
C THR A 400 10.29 7.06 -17.49
N HIS A 401 11.44 7.73 -17.47
CA HIS A 401 12.39 7.72 -16.37
C HIS A 401 11.84 8.55 -15.21
N GLY A 402 11.49 7.93 -14.07
CA GLY A 402 10.86 8.64 -12.95
C GLY A 402 11.75 9.69 -12.29
N GLY A 403 13.07 9.60 -12.46
CA GLY A 403 14.04 10.61 -12.02
C GLY A 403 14.40 11.67 -13.07
N ASP A 404 13.89 11.57 -14.29
CA ASP A 404 14.20 12.46 -15.42
C ASP A 404 12.98 12.57 -16.35
N MET A 405 11.95 13.28 -15.87
CA MET A 405 10.65 13.40 -16.55
C MET A 405 10.71 14.21 -17.84
N ASP A 406 11.76 15.01 -18.06
CA ASP A 406 11.96 15.76 -19.31
C ASP A 406 12.50 14.87 -20.44
N ARG A 407 12.96 13.65 -20.10
CA ARG A 407 13.50 12.72 -21.07
C ARG A 407 12.39 12.11 -21.92
N LYS A 408 12.36 12.54 -23.18
CA LYS A 408 11.43 12.07 -24.21
C LYS A 408 11.82 10.72 -24.79
N THR A 409 11.94 9.71 -23.94
CA THR A 409 12.09 8.32 -24.39
C THR A 409 10.77 7.90 -25.05
N GLU A 410 10.79 7.61 -26.35
CA GLU A 410 9.61 7.13 -27.07
C GLU A 410 9.34 5.69 -26.67
N THR A 411 8.25 5.46 -25.96
CA THR A 411 7.79 4.11 -25.58
C THR A 411 6.51 3.76 -26.32
N LEU A 412 6.11 2.51 -26.20
CA LEU A 412 4.78 2.10 -26.64
C LEU A 412 3.66 2.90 -25.95
N THR A 413 2.49 2.90 -26.59
CA THR A 413 1.20 3.35 -26.03
C THR A 413 0.25 2.17 -25.99
N SER A 414 -0.14 1.73 -24.80
CA SER A 414 -1.13 0.66 -24.65
C SER A 414 -2.54 1.22 -24.76
N LEU A 415 -3.43 0.49 -25.45
CA LEU A 415 -4.81 0.94 -25.65
C LEU A 415 -5.54 1.14 -24.32
N ASN A 416 -5.37 0.21 -23.37
CA ASN A 416 -5.98 0.33 -22.04
C ASN A 416 -5.37 1.46 -21.19
N HIS A 417 -4.07 1.73 -21.29
CA HIS A 417 -3.43 2.86 -20.59
C HIS A 417 -4.05 4.19 -21.07
N LEU A 418 -4.00 4.43 -22.38
CA LEU A 418 -4.53 5.64 -23.02
C LEU A 418 -6.01 5.88 -22.68
N ILE A 419 -6.82 4.82 -22.72
CA ILE A 419 -8.25 4.91 -22.44
C ILE A 419 -8.50 5.24 -20.96
N THR A 420 -7.74 4.65 -20.03
CA THR A 420 -7.91 4.91 -18.60
C THR A 420 -7.42 6.29 -18.20
N GLU A 421 -6.32 6.77 -18.77
CA GLU A 421 -5.85 8.16 -18.64
C GLU A 421 -6.91 9.16 -19.09
N MET A 422 -7.48 8.93 -20.28
CA MET A 422 -8.59 9.73 -20.81
C MET A 422 -9.80 9.72 -19.87
N ASN A 423 -10.17 8.55 -19.35
CA ASN A 423 -11.29 8.41 -18.43
C ASN A 423 -11.05 9.15 -17.11
N PHE A 424 -9.84 9.11 -16.58
CA PHE A 424 -9.48 9.85 -15.38
C PHE A 424 -9.59 11.37 -15.58
N LEU A 425 -9.12 11.88 -16.72
CA LEU A 425 -9.26 13.31 -17.06
C LEU A 425 -10.74 13.71 -17.24
N TYR A 426 -11.59 12.85 -17.81
CA TYR A 426 -13.03 13.12 -17.84
C TYR A 426 -13.66 13.15 -16.45
N GLU A 427 -13.21 12.29 -15.54
CA GLU A 427 -13.69 12.28 -14.15
C GLU A 427 -13.29 13.56 -13.41
N LEU A 428 -12.05 14.02 -13.57
CA LEU A 428 -11.63 15.31 -13.04
C LEU A 428 -12.44 16.46 -13.65
N TYR A 429 -12.70 16.46 -14.95
CA TYR A 429 -13.56 17.46 -15.57
C TYR A 429 -14.96 17.47 -14.97
N LYS A 430 -15.58 16.30 -14.75
CA LYS A 430 -16.91 16.22 -14.14
C LYS A 430 -16.94 16.76 -12.71
N ASP A 431 -15.87 16.53 -11.94
CA ASP A 431 -15.81 16.94 -10.54
C ASP A 431 -15.39 18.41 -10.36
N THR A 432 -14.69 19.01 -11.33
CA THR A 432 -14.12 20.38 -11.23
C THR A 432 -14.65 21.40 -12.23
N ASP A 433 -15.24 20.97 -13.34
CA ASP A 433 -15.57 21.77 -14.54
C ASP A 433 -14.36 22.49 -15.17
N GLU A 434 -13.12 22.06 -14.86
CA GLU A 434 -11.91 22.63 -15.45
C GLU A 434 -11.66 22.08 -16.85
N LYS A 435 -11.85 22.95 -17.86
CA LYS A 435 -11.76 22.57 -19.28
C LYS A 435 -10.43 21.98 -19.72
N ARG A 436 -9.31 22.30 -19.06
CA ARG A 436 -8.00 21.75 -19.42
C ARG A 436 -7.93 20.22 -19.33
N TYR A 437 -8.65 19.61 -18.38
CA TYR A 437 -8.77 18.16 -18.29
C TYR A 437 -9.57 17.61 -19.48
N LEU A 438 -10.70 18.25 -19.80
CA LEU A 438 -11.52 17.88 -20.94
C LEU A 438 -10.76 17.99 -22.27
N ASP A 439 -10.05 19.10 -22.48
CA ASP A 439 -9.33 19.38 -23.73
C ASP A 439 -8.24 18.32 -24.00
N THR A 440 -7.53 17.90 -22.95
CA THR A 440 -6.51 16.83 -23.05
C THR A 440 -7.14 15.46 -23.24
N ALA A 441 -8.23 15.16 -22.52
CA ALA A 441 -8.98 13.92 -22.72
C ALA A 441 -9.49 13.81 -24.17
N GLU A 442 -9.97 14.91 -24.77
CA GLU A 442 -10.42 14.91 -26.16
C GLU A 442 -9.26 14.69 -27.16
N LYS A 443 -8.03 15.10 -26.83
CA LYS A 443 -6.84 14.74 -27.63
C LYS A 443 -6.58 13.23 -27.60
N MET A 444 -6.67 12.60 -26.44
CA MET A 444 -6.54 11.14 -26.31
C MET A 444 -7.68 10.41 -27.02
N ARG A 445 -8.93 10.87 -26.85
CA ARG A 445 -10.09 10.35 -27.57
C ARG A 445 -9.91 10.44 -29.08
N GLN A 446 -9.43 11.57 -29.58
CA GLN A 446 -9.19 11.76 -31.01
C GLN A 446 -8.13 10.79 -31.53
N ALA A 447 -7.11 10.46 -30.75
CA ALA A 447 -6.13 9.44 -31.12
C ALA A 447 -6.76 8.04 -31.23
N VAL A 448 -7.60 7.64 -30.26
CA VAL A 448 -8.34 6.36 -30.32
C VAL A 448 -9.20 6.29 -31.58
N LYS A 449 -9.92 7.37 -31.91
CA LYS A 449 -10.76 7.44 -33.13
C LYS A 449 -9.96 7.40 -34.41
N ASP A 450 -8.86 8.14 -34.46
CA ASP A 450 -7.98 8.18 -35.64
C ASP A 450 -7.36 6.82 -35.95
N THR A 451 -7.21 6.00 -34.91
CA THR A 451 -6.52 4.70 -34.95
C THR A 451 -7.43 3.49 -34.82
N ALA A 452 -8.75 3.67 -34.63
CA ALA A 452 -9.72 2.62 -34.29
C ALA A 452 -9.61 1.38 -35.18
N SER A 453 -9.48 1.57 -36.50
CA SER A 453 -9.40 0.47 -37.47
C SER A 453 -8.11 -0.37 -37.37
N TYR A 454 -7.04 0.17 -36.79
CA TYR A 454 -5.73 -0.49 -36.73
C TYR A 454 -5.52 -1.33 -35.48
N TRP A 455 -6.32 -1.12 -34.43
CA TRP A 455 -6.25 -1.93 -33.21
C TRP A 455 -6.72 -3.37 -33.42
N LYS A 456 -7.45 -3.67 -34.48
CA LYS A 456 -7.93 -5.02 -34.76
C LYS A 456 -6.80 -5.92 -35.28
N LYS A 457 -6.63 -7.09 -34.66
CA LYS A 457 -5.76 -8.18 -35.13
C LYS A 457 -6.43 -9.04 -36.21
N ASP A 458 -5.61 -9.80 -36.92
CA ASP A 458 -6.07 -10.81 -37.87
C ASP A 458 -6.90 -11.93 -37.22
N ASP A 459 -6.59 -12.30 -35.97
CA ASP A 459 -7.32 -13.33 -35.21
C ASP A 459 -8.65 -12.84 -34.61
N GLY A 460 -8.96 -11.56 -34.78
CA GLY A 460 -10.18 -10.92 -34.31
C GLY A 460 -10.10 -10.32 -32.90
N ASP A 461 -8.96 -10.42 -32.19
CA ASP A 461 -8.74 -9.68 -30.94
C ASP A 461 -8.27 -8.22 -31.21
N LEU A 462 -8.05 -7.47 -30.14
CA LEU A 462 -7.37 -6.17 -30.16
C LEU A 462 -5.87 -6.33 -29.90
N TRP A 463 -5.03 -5.57 -30.63
CA TRP A 463 -3.64 -5.31 -30.27
C TRP A 463 -3.58 -4.62 -28.92
N TYR A 464 -2.56 -4.96 -28.13
CA TYR A 464 -2.36 -4.32 -26.84
C TYR A 464 -1.80 -2.91 -27.01
N ALA A 465 -0.82 -2.74 -27.91
CA ALA A 465 -0.04 -1.51 -27.97
C ALA A 465 0.23 -1.01 -29.41
N TYR A 466 0.35 0.30 -29.52
CA TYR A 466 1.04 1.01 -30.60
C TYR A 466 2.52 1.14 -30.22
N LEU A 467 3.43 0.75 -31.11
CA LEU A 467 4.87 0.72 -30.86
C LEU A 467 5.58 1.96 -31.42
N PRO A 468 6.79 2.31 -30.94
CA PRO A 468 7.52 3.49 -31.42
C PRO A 468 7.83 3.51 -32.93
N ASP A 469 7.89 2.33 -33.57
CA ASP A 469 8.09 2.21 -35.01
C ASP A 469 6.81 2.45 -35.84
N GLY A 470 5.68 2.71 -35.15
CA GLY A 470 4.37 2.95 -35.74
C GLY A 470 3.53 1.70 -36.00
N SER A 471 4.04 0.51 -35.67
CA SER A 471 3.28 -0.74 -35.79
C SER A 471 2.37 -1.00 -34.58
N TYR A 472 1.44 -1.94 -34.73
CA TYR A 472 0.57 -2.41 -33.65
C TYR A 472 1.00 -3.81 -33.23
N GLY A 473 1.09 -4.06 -31.92
CA GLY A 473 1.73 -5.26 -31.39
C GLY A 473 1.22 -5.74 -30.03
N LEU A 474 1.80 -6.86 -29.59
CA LEU A 474 1.63 -7.50 -28.28
C LEU A 474 0.23 -8.11 -28.00
N GLN A 475 0.15 -8.96 -26.97
CA GLN A 475 -1.08 -9.65 -26.59
C GLN A 475 -1.88 -8.82 -25.60
N ASP A 476 -3.14 -8.55 -25.94
CA ASP A 476 -4.05 -7.80 -25.07
C ASP A 476 -4.62 -8.68 -23.96
N TYR A 477 -5.02 -8.02 -22.86
CA TYR A 477 -5.66 -8.66 -21.72
C TYR A 477 -7.08 -9.12 -22.07
N PRO A 478 -7.58 -10.23 -21.51
CA PRO A 478 -8.92 -10.70 -21.82
C PRO A 478 -10.01 -9.66 -21.53
N LEU A 479 -10.04 -9.10 -20.32
CA LEU A 479 -11.14 -8.23 -19.87
C LEU A 479 -10.78 -6.76 -19.67
N LEU A 480 -9.51 -6.44 -19.37
CA LEU A 480 -9.13 -5.09 -18.90
C LEU A 480 -9.51 -4.00 -19.92
N THR A 481 -9.05 -4.14 -21.16
CA THR A 481 -9.32 -3.19 -22.25
C THR A 481 -10.81 -3.06 -22.56
N LEU A 482 -11.58 -4.16 -22.49
CA LEU A 482 -13.03 -4.12 -22.68
C LEU A 482 -13.74 -3.29 -21.60
N LYS A 483 -13.30 -3.41 -20.34
CA LYS A 483 -13.88 -2.62 -19.24
C LYS A 483 -13.59 -1.13 -19.44
N ASP A 484 -12.35 -0.79 -19.77
CA ASP A 484 -11.94 0.60 -19.97
C ASP A 484 -12.71 1.23 -21.14
N LEU A 485 -12.84 0.52 -22.28
CA LEU A 485 -13.64 0.96 -23.43
C LEU A 485 -15.12 1.19 -23.07
N ARG A 486 -15.72 0.25 -22.34
CA ARG A 486 -17.12 0.39 -21.90
C ARG A 486 -17.30 1.53 -20.91
N TYR A 487 -16.32 1.79 -20.05
CA TYR A 487 -16.33 2.94 -19.14
C TYR A 487 -16.29 4.25 -19.94
N SER A 488 -15.38 4.36 -20.90
CA SER A 488 -15.29 5.53 -21.79
C SER A 488 -16.56 5.78 -22.56
N GLN A 489 -17.19 4.74 -23.10
CA GLN A 489 -18.44 4.89 -23.84
C GLN A 489 -19.55 5.49 -22.97
N ARG A 490 -19.61 5.12 -21.68
CA ARG A 490 -20.54 5.72 -20.72
C ARG A 490 -20.18 7.19 -20.45
N MET A 491 -18.91 7.48 -20.17
CA MET A 491 -18.44 8.85 -19.89
C MET A 491 -18.71 9.81 -21.07
N ILE A 492 -18.39 9.38 -22.30
CA ILE A 492 -18.66 10.16 -23.52
C ILE A 492 -20.17 10.41 -23.68
N GLN A 493 -21.01 9.40 -23.42
CA GLN A 493 -22.45 9.54 -23.50
C GLN A 493 -23.00 10.46 -22.41
N GLU A 494 -22.41 10.48 -21.22
CA GLU A 494 -22.78 11.41 -20.15
C GLU A 494 -22.44 12.86 -20.50
N ILE A 495 -21.24 13.10 -21.01
CA ILE A 495 -20.74 14.44 -21.34
C ILE A 495 -21.43 15.00 -22.59
N TYR A 496 -21.50 14.22 -23.67
CA TYR A 496 -21.92 14.69 -24.99
C TYR A 496 -23.30 14.23 -25.43
N ARG A 497 -23.96 13.34 -24.66
CA ARG A 497 -25.27 12.74 -25.01
C ARG A 497 -25.27 11.99 -26.35
N VAL A 498 -24.09 11.57 -26.82
CA VAL A 498 -23.92 10.79 -28.05
C VAL A 498 -23.10 9.54 -27.79
N LYS A 499 -23.39 8.49 -28.58
CA LYS A 499 -22.56 7.29 -28.64
C LYS A 499 -21.38 7.53 -29.57
N ASP A 500 -20.22 6.98 -29.26
CA ASP A 500 -19.03 7.10 -30.10
C ASP A 500 -18.83 5.81 -30.87
N MET A 501 -18.97 5.88 -32.20
CA MET A 501 -19.01 4.67 -33.03
C MET A 501 -17.65 3.99 -33.15
N ASP A 502 -16.55 4.73 -32.97
CA ASP A 502 -15.20 4.16 -32.99
C ASP A 502 -14.94 3.35 -31.71
N PHE A 503 -15.39 3.85 -30.55
CA PHE A 503 -15.34 3.09 -29.29
C PHE A 503 -16.25 1.86 -29.33
N GLN A 504 -17.48 2.01 -29.85
CA GLN A 504 -18.37 0.87 -30.00
C GLN A 504 -17.77 -0.21 -30.91
N TYR A 505 -17.12 0.19 -32.01
CA TYR A 505 -16.44 -0.74 -32.90
C TYR A 505 -15.38 -1.58 -32.17
N LEU A 506 -14.54 -0.96 -31.33
CA LEU A 506 -13.53 -1.65 -30.52
C LEU A 506 -14.16 -2.59 -29.47
N ILE A 507 -15.25 -2.15 -28.83
CA ILE A 507 -16.04 -2.99 -27.90
C ILE A 507 -16.56 -4.23 -28.62
N ASP A 508 -17.15 -4.06 -29.81
CA ASP A 508 -17.76 -5.14 -30.58
C ASP A 508 -16.71 -6.18 -31.03
N ILE A 509 -15.52 -5.73 -31.43
CA ILE A 509 -14.38 -6.61 -31.74
C ILE A 509 -14.04 -7.47 -30.52
N LYS A 510 -13.77 -6.82 -29.38
CA LYS A 510 -13.30 -7.51 -28.18
C LYS A 510 -14.35 -8.48 -27.63
N GLU A 511 -15.61 -8.07 -27.57
CA GLU A 511 -16.70 -8.95 -27.16
C GLU A 511 -16.86 -10.16 -28.08
N SER A 512 -16.74 -9.96 -29.40
CA SER A 512 -16.86 -11.05 -30.37
C SER A 512 -15.73 -12.05 -30.21
N TYR A 513 -14.50 -11.57 -30.01
CA TYR A 513 -13.34 -12.41 -29.71
C TYR A 513 -13.53 -13.24 -28.45
N LEU A 514 -13.90 -12.61 -27.33
CA LEU A 514 -14.11 -13.30 -26.05
C LEU A 514 -15.22 -14.36 -26.14
N LYS A 515 -16.36 -14.03 -26.78
CA LYS A 515 -17.43 -15.01 -27.05
C LYS A 515 -16.93 -16.19 -27.88
N ALA A 516 -16.16 -15.93 -28.93
CA ALA A 516 -15.60 -16.98 -29.79
C ALA A 516 -14.58 -17.87 -29.06
N LYS A 517 -13.90 -17.36 -28.03
CA LYS A 517 -12.95 -18.11 -27.19
C LYS A 517 -13.58 -18.74 -25.95
N GLY A 518 -14.87 -18.53 -25.69
CA GLY A 518 -15.54 -18.99 -24.47
C GLY A 518 -15.01 -18.32 -23.20
N LEU A 519 -14.49 -17.10 -23.33
CA LEU A 519 -14.00 -16.29 -22.21
C LEU A 519 -15.12 -15.40 -21.65
N PRO A 520 -15.08 -15.05 -20.35
CA PRO A 520 -16.09 -14.19 -19.74
C PRO A 520 -16.09 -12.78 -20.36
N LEU A 521 -17.23 -12.08 -20.25
CA LEU A 521 -17.41 -10.69 -20.72
C LEU A 521 -17.48 -9.67 -19.57
N TYR A 522 -17.54 -10.17 -18.34
CA TYR A 522 -17.67 -9.44 -17.09
C TYR A 522 -16.82 -10.19 -16.05
N ASP A 523 -16.51 -9.53 -14.94
CA ASP A 523 -15.78 -10.16 -13.83
C ASP A 523 -16.57 -11.27 -13.12
#